data_AF-A0A7V8Z7I9-F1
#
_entry.id   AF-A0A7V8Z7I9-F1
#
_cell.length_a   1.000
_cell.length_b   1.000
_cell.length_c   1.000
_cell.angle_alpha   90.00
_cell.angle_beta   90.00
_cell.angle_gamma   90.00
#
_symmetry.space_group_name_H-M   'P 1'
#
loop_
_entity.id
_entity.type
_entity.pdbx_description
1 polymer ?
#
loop_
_entity_poly.entity_id
_entity_poly.type
_entity_poly.pdbx_seq_one_letter_code
_entity_poly.pdbx_strand_id
1 'polypeptide(L)' 'RGDVAAVKAAVDAGAAAAARVGKVTATHVIARPHADVDTGIPVLKTGETTRKKISGSVHGER' A
#
# COMPACT_ATOMS: atom_id res chain seq x y z
N ARG A 1 -4.13 -5.22 -0.48
CA ARG A 1 -3.79 -6.31 -1.42
C ARG A 1 -4.88 -6.39 -2.49
N GLY A 2 -4.54 -6.78 -3.72
CA GLY A 2 -5.48 -6.89 -4.83
C GLY A 2 -4.76 -7.39 -6.09
N ASP A 3 -5.42 -7.30 -7.24
CA ASP A 3 -4.87 -7.72 -8.52
C ASP A 3 -3.59 -6.96 -8.87
N VAL A 4 -2.59 -7.68 -9.41
CA VAL A 4 -1.26 -7.12 -9.71
C VAL A 4 -1.37 -5.90 -10.63
N ALA A 5 -2.31 -5.91 -11.58
CA ALA A 5 -2.56 -4.79 -12.48
C ALA A 5 -2.99 -3.53 -11.71
N ALA A 6 -3.95 -3.66 -10.79
CA ALA A 6 -4.43 -2.55 -9.97
C ALA A 6 -3.34 -2.02 -9.03
N VAL A 7 -2.60 -2.92 -8.37
CA VAL A 7 -1.51 -2.55 -7.46
C VAL A 7 -0.39 -1.83 -8.20
N LYS A 8 -0.01 -2.29 -9.39
CA LYS A 8 1.04 -1.65 -10.19
C LYS A 8 0.63 -0.24 -10.65
N ALA A 9 -0.61 -0.06 -11.10
CA ALA A 9 -1.14 1.25 -11.48
C ALA A 9 -1.16 2.22 -10.29
N ALA A 10 -1.58 1.75 -9.11
CA ALA A 10 -1.59 2.56 -7.90
C ALA A 10 -0.18 3.00 -7.47
N VAL A 11 0.80 2.09 -7.54
CA VAL A 11 2.20 2.39 -7.18
C VAL A 11 2.83 3.37 -8.16
N ASP A 12 2.57 3.22 -9.46
CA ASP A 12 3.09 4.14 -10.49
C ASP A 12 2.52 5.56 -10.32
N ALA A 13 1.21 5.68 -10.11
CA ALA A 13 0.56 6.95 -9.80
C ALA A 13 1.14 7.59 -8.52
N GLY A 14 1.39 6.77 -7.49
CA GLY A 14 2.01 7.22 -6.24
C GLY A 14 3.45 7.70 -6.44
N ALA A 15 4.25 6.99 -7.24
CA ALA A 15 5.63 7.37 -7.55
C ALA A 15 5.70 8.70 -8.30
N ALA A 16 4.83 8.89 -9.30
CA ALA A 16 4.73 10.13 -10.06
C ALA A 16 4.32 11.32 -9.16
N ALA A 17 3.38 11.11 -8.23
CA ALA A 17 2.99 12.13 -7.26
C ALA A 17 4.12 12.44 -6.26
N ALA A 18 4.79 11.41 -5.74
CA ALA A 18 5.89 11.57 -4.79
C ALA A 18 7.09 12.29 -5.40
N ALA A 19 7.37 12.07 -6.69
CA ALA A 19 8.44 12.76 -7.43
C ALA A 19 8.29 14.29 -7.43
N ARG A 20 7.07 14.82 -7.26
CA ARG A 20 6.82 16.27 -7.17
C ARG A 20 7.18 16.86 -5.81
N VAL A 21 7.17 16.04 -4.76
CA VAL A 21 7.38 16.46 -3.36
C VAL A 21 8.81 16.15 -2.89
N GLY A 22 9.45 15.14 -3.49
CA GLY A 22 10.83 14.76 -3.16
C GLY A 22 11.36 13.62 -4.02
N LYS A 23 12.50 13.05 -3.61
CA LYS A 23 13.16 11.97 -4.35
C LYS A 23 12.60 10.61 -3.96
N VAL A 24 12.15 9.84 -4.96
CA VAL A 24 11.75 8.44 -4.79
C VAL A 24 12.98 7.55 -4.96
N THR A 25 13.34 6.79 -3.93
CA THR A 25 14.52 5.89 -3.97
C THR A 25 14.20 4.56 -4.64
N ALA A 26 13.04 3.97 -4.33
CA ALA A 26 12.65 2.67 -4.89
C ALA A 26 11.13 2.46 -4.81
N THR A 27 10.60 1.72 -5.78
CA THR A 27 9.24 1.17 -5.80
C THR A 27 9.31 -0.29 -6.24
N HIS A 28 8.55 -1.17 -5.58
CA HIS A 28 8.54 -2.59 -5.90
C HIS A 28 7.16 -3.20 -5.68
N VAL A 29 6.76 -4.10 -6.58
CA VAL A 29 5.49 -4.83 -6.50
C VAL A 29 5.80 -6.31 -6.52
N ILE A 30 5.44 -7.00 -5.43
CA ILE A 30 5.60 -8.44 -5.28
C ILE A 30 4.27 -9.11 -5.61
N ALA A 31 4.17 -9.68 -6.80
CA ALA A 31 2.93 -10.31 -7.27
C ALA A 31 2.54 -11.56 -6.47
N ARG A 32 3.53 -12.34 -6.04
CA ARG A 32 3.32 -13.59 -5.28
C ARG A 32 4.32 -13.67 -4.12
N PRO A 33 4.02 -13.02 -2.97
CA PRO A 33 4.88 -13.09 -1.81
C PRO A 33 4.87 -14.51 -1.22
N HIS A 34 6.00 -14.91 -0.63
CA HIS A 34 6.08 -16.13 0.15
C HIS A 34 5.28 -15.98 1.46
N ALA A 35 4.76 -17.08 2.01
CA ALA A 35 3.89 -17.04 3.20
C ALA A 35 4.57 -16.38 4.42
N ASP A 36 5.88 -16.59 4.57
CA ASP A 36 6.67 -16.07 5.70
C ASP A 36 6.97 -14.57 5.61
N VAL A 37 6.67 -13.91 4.48
CA VAL A 37 6.86 -12.46 4.35
C VAL A 37 5.88 -11.70 5.24
N ASP A 38 4.68 -12.26 5.44
CA ASP A 38 3.65 -11.65 6.28
C ASP A 38 3.96 -11.72 7.78
N THR A 39 4.83 -12.65 8.20
CA THR A 39 5.19 -12.84 9.62
C THR A 39 6.50 -12.13 9.99
N GLY A 40 7.47 -12.09 9.07
CA GLY A 40 8.79 -11.50 9.33
C GLY A 40 8.87 -9.98 9.14
N ILE A 41 7.88 -9.37 8.47
CA ILE A 41 7.87 -7.93 8.15
C ILE A 41 6.49 -7.37 8.49
N PRO A 42 6.38 -6.14 9.04
CA PRO A 42 5.08 -5.50 9.24
C PRO A 42 4.42 -5.18 7.89
N VAL A 43 3.45 -6.00 7.47
CA VAL A 43 2.65 -5.80 6.25
C VAL A 43 1.24 -5.37 6.62
N LEU A 44 0.75 -4.27 6.03
CA LEU A 44 -0.61 -3.76 6.27
C LEU A 44 -1.66 -4.55 5.48
N LYS A 45 -2.81 -4.86 6.11
CA LYS A 45 -3.95 -5.47 5.41
C LYS A 45 -4.85 -4.39 4.82
N THR A 46 -5.65 -4.75 3.80
CA THR A 46 -6.56 -3.82 3.13
C THR A 46 -7.50 -3.18 4.16
N GLY A 47 -7.50 -1.85 4.27
CA GLY A 47 -8.34 -1.09 5.20
C GLY A 47 -7.66 -0.68 6.53
N GLU A 48 -6.48 -1.22 6.83
CA GLU A 48 -5.71 -0.83 8.02
C GLU A 48 -4.83 0.38 7.71
N THR A 49 -4.97 1.46 8.49
CA THR A 49 -4.10 2.64 8.40
C THR A 49 -3.27 2.74 9.67
N THR A 50 -1.95 2.93 9.54
CA THR A 50 -1.04 3.17 10.69
C THR A 50 -1.24 4.54 11.35
N ARG A 51 -2.11 5.40 10.79
CA ARG A 51 -2.46 6.67 11.42
C ARG A 51 -3.40 6.41 12.61
N LYS A 52 -3.09 7.01 13.76
CA LYS A 52 -4.01 7.16 14.89
C LYS A 52 -5.35 7.65 14.34
N LYS A 53 -6.42 6.85 14.52
CA LYS A 53 -7.75 7.10 13.97
C LYS A 53 -8.19 8.52 14.38
N ILE A 54 -8.11 9.46 13.45
CA ILE A 54 -8.82 10.73 13.57
C ILE A 54 -10.30 10.32 13.49
N SER A 55 -11.04 10.60 14.56
CA SER A 55 -12.47 10.33 14.67
C SER A 55 -13.19 10.72 13.37
N GLY A 56 -13.62 9.73 12.56
CA GLY A 56 -14.33 10.00 11.31
C GLY A 56 -14.08 9.06 10.14
N SER A 57 -13.13 8.11 10.19
CA SER A 57 -13.00 7.11 9.12
C SER A 57 -14.16 6.10 9.17
N VAL A 58 -15.24 6.42 8.44
CA VAL A 58 -16.41 5.55 8.22
C VAL A 58 -15.98 4.22 7.62
N HIS A 59 -16.44 3.12 8.22
CA HIS A 59 -16.38 1.80 7.60
C HIS A 59 -17.27 1.84 6.36
N GLY A 60 -16.68 1.65 5.18
CA GLY A 60 -17.46 1.31 4.00
C GLY A 60 -17.90 -0.15 4.12
N GLU A 61 -19.07 -0.38 4.71
CA GLU A 61 -19.82 -1.63 4.53
C GLU A 61 -20.22 -1.75 3.07
N ARG A 62 -19.73 -2.80 2.41
CA ARG A 62 -20.54 -3.72 1.59
C ARG A 62 -19.94 -5.11 1.70
#